data_AF-A0A8T2R5P1-F1
#
_entry.id   AF-A0A8T2R5P1-F1
#
_cell.length_a   1.000
_cell.length_b   1.000
_cell.length_c   1.000
_cell.angle_alpha   90.00
_cell.angle_beta   90.00
_cell.angle_gamma   90.00
#
_symmetry.space_group_name_H-M   'P 1'
#
loop_
_entity.id
_entity.type
_entity.pdbx_description
1 polymer ?
#
loop_
_entity_poly.entity_id
_entity_poly.type
_entity_poly.pdbx_seq_one_letter_code
_entity_poly.pdbx_strand_id
1 'polypeptide(L)'
;MPKDSHFVQSQDNASEKDSNKRVKYHVKSLREIRRAQNSVGLLIPRLPFMRVVKQITTNLCSLMKTSSFVNVRWKTQALLCLQEVVEDFSIDFMNDAYLCATHSHRVTLMAKDYAIVLSRGHNVLLYCLIF
;
A
#
# COMPACT_ATOMS: atom_id res chain seq x y z
N MET A 1 17.03 54.38 31.62
CA MET A 1 16.16 55.27 30.81
C MET A 1 17.03 55.91 29.72
N PRO A 2 16.53 56.00 28.48
CA PRO A 2 17.02 55.20 27.33
C PRO A 2 17.37 56.08 26.10
N LYS A 3 17.95 55.56 24.99
CA LYS A 3 17.26 55.20 23.71
C LYS A 3 18.33 55.35 22.58
N ASP A 4 18.51 54.55 21.54
CA ASP A 4 17.64 53.58 20.85
C ASP A 4 18.45 52.41 20.26
N SER A 5 18.04 51.21 20.64
CA SER A 5 18.30 49.95 19.95
C SER A 5 17.16 49.72 18.95
N HIS A 6 17.35 50.01 17.67
CA HIS A 6 16.53 49.44 16.59
C HIS A 6 17.28 49.59 15.25
N PHE A 7 18.28 48.74 15.00
CA PHE A 7 18.58 48.36 13.62
C PHE A 7 17.72 47.14 13.32
N VAL A 8 16.76 47.38 12.45
CA VAL A 8 15.71 46.47 12.01
C VAL A 8 16.32 45.16 11.56
N GLN A 9 15.99 44.09 12.28
CA GLN A 9 16.12 42.74 11.79
C GLN A 9 15.08 42.61 10.68
N SER A 10 15.50 42.81 9.43
CA SER A 10 14.67 42.58 8.26
C SER A 10 14.24 41.12 8.31
N GLN A 11 13.00 40.91 8.74
CA GLN A 11 12.28 39.67 8.51
C GLN A 11 12.15 39.54 6.99
N ASP A 12 12.96 38.69 6.38
CA ASP A 12 12.62 38.09 5.08
C ASP A 12 11.50 37.05 5.31
N ASN A 13 10.36 37.52 5.84
CA ASN A 13 9.08 36.82 5.77
C ASN A 13 8.46 37.15 4.40
N ALA A 14 9.13 36.73 3.34
CA ALA A 14 8.65 36.89 1.98
C ALA A 14 8.04 35.58 1.48
N SER A 15 6.71 35.63 1.34
CA SER A 15 5.82 34.70 0.65
C SER A 15 5.31 33.47 1.39
N GLU A 16 4.61 33.70 2.50
CA GLU A 16 3.34 32.99 2.73
C GLU A 16 2.31 33.58 1.74
N LYS A 17 2.41 33.21 0.45
CA LYS A 17 1.34 33.45 -0.52
C LYS A 17 0.55 32.16 -0.65
N ASP A 18 -0.38 32.06 0.27
CA ASP A 18 -1.50 31.15 0.32
C ASP A 18 -2.23 31.13 -1.04
N SER A 19 -1.82 30.22 -1.92
CA SER A 19 -2.65 29.83 -3.05
C SER A 19 -3.01 28.37 -2.83
N ASN A 20 -3.93 28.15 -1.90
CA ASN A 20 -4.66 26.89 -1.77
C ASN A 20 -5.57 26.72 -3.01
N LYS A 21 -4.94 26.63 -4.19
CA LYS A 21 -5.61 26.35 -5.46
C LYS A 21 -6.11 24.93 -5.37
N ARG A 22 -7.43 24.78 -5.39
CA ARG A 22 -8.10 23.47 -5.38
C ARG A 22 -7.60 22.65 -6.57
N VAL A 23 -6.64 21.78 -6.31
CA VAL A 23 -6.10 20.86 -7.31
C VAL A 23 -7.21 19.90 -7.70
N LYS A 24 -7.50 19.83 -9.01
CA LYS A 24 -8.51 18.92 -9.58
C LYS A 24 -8.21 17.49 -9.12
N TYR A 25 -9.24 16.73 -8.74
CA TYR A 25 -9.08 15.38 -8.18
C TYR A 25 -8.21 14.47 -9.05
N HIS A 26 -8.36 14.54 -10.38
CA HIS A 26 -7.52 13.82 -11.34
C HIS A 26 -6.02 14.09 -11.16
N VAL A 27 -5.63 15.35 -10.93
CA VAL A 27 -4.23 15.74 -10.73
C VAL A 27 -3.70 15.26 -9.37
N LYS A 28 -4.56 15.17 -8.35
CA LYS A 28 -4.19 14.57 -7.05
C LYS A 28 -3.94 13.06 -7.20
N SER A 29 -4.84 12.34 -7.85
CA SER A 29 -4.72 10.90 -8.08
C SER A 29 -3.48 10.55 -8.91
N LEU A 30 -3.17 11.32 -9.96
CA LEU A 30 -1.94 11.11 -10.75
C LEU A 30 -0.66 11.34 -9.93
N ARG A 31 -0.67 12.31 -9.02
CA ARG A 31 0.46 12.55 -8.11
C ARG A 31 0.63 11.39 -7.13
N GLU A 32 -0.47 10.85 -6.61
CA GLU A 32 -0.45 9.68 -5.70
C GLU A 32 0.08 8.44 -6.41
N ILE A 33 -0.36 8.15 -7.64
CA ILE A 33 0.13 7.02 -8.44
C ILE A 33 1.65 7.11 -8.64
N ARG A 34 2.15 8.28 -9.08
CA ARG A 34 3.59 8.48 -9.27
C ARG A 34 4.38 8.34 -7.97
N ARG A 35 3.83 8.85 -6.87
CA ARG A 35 4.46 8.71 -5.54
C ARG A 35 4.55 7.25 -5.13
N ALA A 36 3.48 6.48 -5.30
CA ALA A 36 3.42 5.07 -4.96
C ALA A 36 4.39 4.24 -5.83
N GLN A 37 4.44 4.51 -7.14
CA GLN A 37 5.36 3.83 -8.07
C GLN A 37 6.84 4.10 -7.79
N ASN A 38 7.18 5.29 -7.30
CA ASN A 38 8.56 5.65 -6.97
C ASN A 38 9.01 5.17 -5.58
N SER A 39 8.07 4.77 -4.73
CA SER A 39 8.37 4.32 -3.37
C SER A 39 8.34 2.80 -3.27
N VAL A 40 9.31 2.22 -2.57
CA VAL A 40 9.40 0.77 -2.31
C VAL A 40 8.99 0.39 -0.88
N GLY A 41 8.27 1.29 -0.19
CA GLY A 41 7.83 1.06 1.18
C GLY A 41 6.57 0.21 1.25
N LEU A 42 6.42 -0.57 2.32
CA LEU A 42 5.20 -1.29 2.64
C LEU A 42 4.01 -0.31 2.75
N LEU A 43 2.93 -0.64 2.07
CA LEU A 43 1.69 0.15 2.02
C LEU A 43 0.77 -0.18 3.20
N ILE A 44 0.78 -1.44 3.67
CA ILE A 44 -0.07 -1.87 4.78
C ILE A 44 0.65 -1.62 6.11
N PRO A 45 -0.01 -1.04 7.13
CA PRO A 45 0.61 -0.90 8.44
C PRO A 45 0.93 -2.28 9.06
N ARG A 46 2.15 -2.45 9.59
CA ARG A 46 2.65 -3.74 10.10
C ARG A 46 1.82 -4.35 11.23
N LEU A 47 1.30 -3.51 12.14
CA LEU A 47 0.55 -3.96 13.31
C LEU A 47 -0.79 -4.65 12.96
N PRO A 48 -1.70 -4.05 12.16
CA PRO A 48 -2.93 -4.71 11.74
C PRO A 48 -2.65 -5.97 10.90
N PHE A 49 -1.64 -5.96 10.02
CA PHE A 49 -1.26 -7.15 9.25
C PHE A 49 -0.87 -8.31 10.19
N MET A 50 0.00 -8.05 11.16
CA MET A 50 0.40 -9.05 12.15
C MET A 50 -0.80 -9.59 12.95
N ARG A 51 -1.77 -8.74 13.31
CA ARG A 51 -2.99 -9.17 14.03
C ARG A 51 -3.82 -10.15 13.19
N VAL A 52 -4.01 -9.84 11.90
CA VAL A 52 -4.74 -10.71 10.97
C VAL A 52 -4.03 -12.05 10.79
N VAL A 53 -2.71 -12.05 10.58
CA VAL A 53 -1.92 -13.29 10.44
C VAL A 53 -2.07 -14.18 11.68
N LYS A 54 -1.99 -13.59 12.88
CA LYS A 54 -2.18 -14.34 14.14
C LYS A 54 -3.61 -14.88 14.27
N GLN A 55 -4.62 -14.09 13.93
CA GLN A 55 -6.02 -14.52 13.95
C GLN A 55 -6.25 -15.72 13.01
N ILE A 56 -5.73 -15.67 11.78
CA ILE A 56 -5.81 -16.78 10.82
C ILE A 56 -5.09 -18.01 11.37
N THR A 57 -3.89 -17.83 11.94
CA THR A 57 -3.12 -18.93 12.54
C THR A 57 -3.92 -19.62 13.64
N THR A 58 -4.48 -18.84 14.57
CA THR A 58 -5.30 -19.36 15.68
C THR A 58 -6.54 -20.11 15.17
N ASN A 59 -7.23 -19.57 14.17
CA ASN A 59 -8.39 -20.22 13.56
C ASN A 59 -8.01 -21.57 12.93
N LEU A 60 -6.90 -21.62 12.17
CA LEU A 60 -6.40 -22.85 11.57
C LEU A 60 -6.00 -23.91 12.62
N CYS A 61 -5.36 -23.48 13.71
CA CYS A 61 -4.99 -24.37 14.81
C CYS A 61 -6.23 -24.98 15.50
N SER A 62 -7.30 -24.19 15.66
CA SER A 62 -8.57 -24.66 16.21
C SER A 62 -9.25 -25.70 15.28
N LEU A 63 -9.26 -25.43 13.97
CA LEU A 63 -9.88 -26.30 12.98
C LEU A 63 -9.17 -27.66 12.84
N MET A 64 -7.84 -27.70 12.93
CA MET A 64 -7.06 -28.92 12.71
C MET A 64 -6.95 -29.85 13.95
N LYS A 65 -7.52 -29.47 15.10
CA LYS A 65 -7.54 -30.25 16.37
C LYS A 65 -6.22 -30.92 16.78
N THR A 66 -5.09 -30.41 16.28
CA THR A 66 -3.77 -30.97 16.57
C THR A 66 -3.22 -30.29 17.81
N SER A 67 -3.00 -31.07 18.87
CA SER A 67 -2.39 -30.66 20.14
C SER A 67 -0.99 -30.06 19.98
N SER A 68 -0.34 -30.25 18.83
CA SER A 68 1.00 -29.74 18.52
C SER A 68 1.04 -28.22 18.21
N PHE A 69 -0.07 -27.61 17.78
CA PHE A 69 -0.09 -26.21 17.32
C PHE A 69 -0.66 -25.19 18.32
N VAL A 70 -0.90 -25.59 19.57
CA VAL A 70 -1.54 -24.72 20.60
C VAL A 70 -0.71 -23.46 20.91
N ASN A 71 0.57 -23.39 20.51
CA ASN A 71 1.46 -22.26 20.79
C ASN A 71 2.36 -21.87 19.60
N VAL A 72 1.79 -21.60 18.42
CA VAL A 72 2.57 -21.11 17.26
C VAL A 72 3.17 -19.72 17.55
N ARG A 73 4.50 -19.65 17.59
CA ARG A 73 5.25 -18.39 17.72
C ARG A 73 5.81 -17.97 16.36
N TRP A 74 5.48 -16.75 15.95
CA TRP A 74 5.96 -16.17 14.71
C TRP A 74 7.30 -15.45 14.91
N LYS A 75 8.24 -15.64 13.97
CA LYS A 75 9.44 -14.82 13.87
C LYS A 75 9.08 -13.47 13.23
N THR A 76 9.74 -12.40 13.66
CA THR A 76 9.52 -11.04 13.12
C THR A 76 9.86 -10.96 11.64
N GLN A 77 10.98 -11.57 11.23
CA GLN A 77 11.41 -11.64 9.82
C GLN A 77 10.42 -12.42 8.94
N ALA A 78 9.83 -13.49 9.46
CA ALA A 78 8.83 -14.26 8.72
C ALA A 78 7.56 -13.45 8.46
N LEU A 79 7.13 -12.64 9.44
CA LEU A 79 5.97 -11.76 9.27
C LEU A 79 6.25 -10.64 8.26
N LEU A 80 7.48 -10.11 8.23
CA LEU A 80 7.89 -9.10 7.26
C LEU A 80 7.87 -9.67 5.83
N CYS A 81 8.53 -10.81 5.63
CA CYS A 81 8.56 -11.48 4.33
C CYS A 81 7.15 -11.86 3.84
N LEU A 82 6.29 -12.36 4.73
CA LEU A 82 4.90 -12.64 4.38
C LEU A 82 4.15 -11.38 3.94
N GLN A 83 4.41 -10.25 4.58
CA GLN A 83 3.79 -8.99 4.20
C GLN A 83 4.28 -8.51 2.83
N GLU A 84 5.59 -8.57 2.57
CA GLU A 84 6.18 -8.20 1.29
C GLU A 84 5.58 -9.02 0.14
N VAL A 85 5.53 -10.35 0.27
CA VAL A 85 4.96 -11.23 -0.76
C VAL A 85 3.48 -10.98 -0.99
N VAL A 86 2.71 -10.73 0.08
CA VAL A 86 1.27 -10.49 -0.05
C VAL A 86 0.98 -9.13 -0.71
N GLU A 87 1.76 -8.09 -0.39
CA GLU A 87 1.61 -6.79 -1.02
C GLU A 87 2.01 -6.83 -2.50
N ASP A 88 3.13 -7.48 -2.82
CA ASP A 88 3.60 -7.68 -4.19
C ASP A 88 2.54 -8.41 -5.04
N PHE A 89 2.07 -9.56 -4.56
CA PHE A 89 0.99 -10.31 -5.20
C PHE A 89 -0.28 -9.47 -5.41
N SER A 90 -0.67 -8.68 -4.40
CA SER A 90 -1.87 -7.84 -4.49
C SER A 90 -1.71 -6.73 -5.52
N ILE A 91 -0.52 -6.13 -5.64
CA ILE A 91 -0.20 -5.08 -6.63
C ILE A 91 -0.31 -5.65 -8.05
N ASP A 92 0.32 -6.79 -8.30
CA ASP A 92 0.27 -7.46 -9.60
C ASP A 92 -1.15 -7.87 -9.99
N PHE A 93 -1.89 -8.46 -9.05
CA PHE A 93 -3.29 -8.83 -9.25
C PHE A 93 -4.17 -7.61 -9.60
N MET A 94 -3.95 -6.48 -8.94
CA MET A 94 -4.68 -5.24 -9.25
C MET A 94 -4.27 -4.65 -10.60
N ASN A 95 -3.01 -4.79 -11.02
CA ASN A 95 -2.55 -4.34 -12.33
C ASN A 95 -3.21 -5.14 -13.46
N ASP A 96 -3.30 -6.46 -13.32
CA ASP A 96 -4.01 -7.33 -14.26
C ASP A 96 -5.51 -7.01 -14.34
N ALA A 97 -6.14 -6.73 -13.18
CA ALA A 97 -7.52 -6.30 -13.13
C ALA A 97 -7.72 -4.93 -13.81
N TYR A 98 -6.73 -4.03 -13.70
CA TYR A 98 -6.75 -2.73 -14.36
C TYR A 98 -6.61 -2.84 -15.88
N LEU A 99 -5.79 -3.77 -16.38
CA LEU A 99 -5.74 -4.10 -17.82
C LEU A 99 -7.09 -4.60 -18.33
N CYS A 100 -7.81 -5.41 -17.54
CA CYS A 100 -9.16 -5.87 -17.90
C CYS A 100 -10.19 -4.72 -17.93
N ALA A 101 -10.11 -3.78 -16.98
CA ALA A 101 -10.99 -2.62 -16.93
C ALA A 101 -10.75 -1.68 -18.13
N THR A 102 -9.49 -1.40 -18.45
CA THR A 102 -9.10 -0.53 -19.58
C THR A 102 -9.44 -1.16 -20.92
N HIS A 103 -9.33 -2.49 -21.06
CA HIS A 103 -9.82 -3.22 -22.24
C HIS A 103 -11.32 -2.98 -22.51
N SER A 104 -12.11 -2.74 -21.45
CA SER A 104 -13.53 -2.39 -21.55
C SER A 104 -13.80 -0.88 -21.63
N HIS A 105 -12.80 -0.04 -21.93
CA HIS A 105 -12.89 1.43 -21.90
C HIS A 105 -13.32 2.05 -20.56
N ARG A 106 -13.08 1.36 -19.44
CA ARG A 106 -13.38 1.87 -18.09
C ARG A 106 -12.08 2.22 -17.35
N VAL A 107 -12.17 3.23 -16.48
CA VAL A 107 -11.07 3.63 -15.60
C VAL A 107 -11.26 3.08 -14.18
N THR A 108 -12.51 2.82 -13.77
CA THR A 108 -12.85 2.32 -12.43
C THR A 108 -12.89 0.78 -12.42
N LEU A 109 -12.14 0.18 -11.50
CA LEU A 109 -12.14 -1.27 -11.25
C LEU A 109 -13.49 -1.74 -10.69
N MET A 110 -13.94 -2.92 -11.12
CA MET A 110 -15.20 -3.55 -10.69
C MET A 110 -14.98 -5.04 -10.35
N ALA A 111 -15.92 -5.63 -9.59
CA ALA A 111 -15.88 -7.05 -9.19
C ALA A 111 -15.68 -8.02 -10.37
N LYS A 112 -16.26 -7.71 -11.53
CA LYS A 112 -16.13 -8.50 -12.76
C LYS A 112 -14.69 -8.54 -13.30
N ASP A 113 -13.91 -7.49 -13.09
CA ASP A 113 -12.53 -7.41 -13.60
C ASP A 113 -11.65 -8.41 -12.82
N TYR A 114 -11.83 -8.47 -11.50
CA TYR A 114 -11.18 -9.46 -10.65
C TYR A 114 -11.64 -10.90 -10.95
N ALA A 115 -12.93 -11.09 -11.23
CA ALA A 115 -13.45 -12.42 -11.58
C ALA A 115 -12.80 -12.96 -12.88
N ILE A 116 -12.58 -12.10 -13.87
CA ILE A 116 -11.87 -12.46 -15.10
C ILE A 116 -10.44 -12.89 -14.77
N VAL A 117 -9.68 -12.09 -14.00
CA VAL A 117 -8.30 -12.44 -13.61
C VAL A 117 -8.26 -13.78 -12.88
N LEU A 118 -9.16 -14.03 -11.94
CA LEU A 118 -9.26 -15.30 -11.21
C LEU A 118 -9.57 -16.49 -12.13
N SER A 119 -10.48 -16.32 -13.10
CA SER A 119 -10.84 -17.36 -14.06
C SER A 119 -9.73 -17.76 -15.02
N ARG A 120 -8.72 -16.89 -15.23
CA ARG A 120 -7.62 -17.17 -16.17
C ARG A 120 -6.61 -18.17 -15.63
N GLY A 121 -6.67 -18.52 -14.33
CA GLY A 121 -5.69 -19.43 -13.71
C GLY A 121 -4.33 -18.75 -13.62
N HIS A 122 -3.96 -18.31 -12.43
CA HIS A 122 -2.80 -17.47 -12.21
C HIS A 122 -1.50 -18.22 -12.54
N ASN A 123 -0.83 -17.87 -13.65
CA ASN A 123 0.56 -18.25 -13.95
C ASN A 123 1.53 -17.42 -13.08
N VAL A 124 1.33 -17.41 -11.76
CA VAL A 124 2.20 -16.70 -10.79
C VAL A 124 3.64 -17.23 -10.80
N LEU A 125 3.84 -18.44 -11.36
CA LEU A 125 5.15 -19.08 -11.43
C LEU A 125 6.06 -18.52 -12.53
N LEU A 126 5.55 -17.73 -13.49
CA LEU A 126 6.38 -17.17 -14.56
C LEU A 126 7.12 -15.89 -14.16
N TYR A 127 6.59 -15.11 -13.21
CA TYR A 127 7.23 -13.86 -12.77
C TYR A 127 8.22 -14.07 -11.62
N CYS A 128 8.03 -15.08 -10.77
CA CYS A 128 8.99 -15.44 -9.71
C CYS A 128 10.26 -16.14 -10.24
N LEU A 129 10.34 -16.45 -11.54
CA LEU A 129 11.50 -17.06 -12.21
C LEU A 129 12.34 -16.10 -13.06
N ILE A 130 12.02 -14.79 -13.07
CA ILE A 130 12.77 -13.77 -13.84
C ILE A 130 13.51 -12.75 -12.94
N PHE A 131 13.52 -12.98 -11.62
CA PHE A 131 14.50 -12.39 -10.69
C PHE A 131 15.12 -13.51 -9.84
#